data_AF-A0A841CCS1-F1
#
_entry.id   AF-A0A841CCS1-F1
#
_cell.length_a   1.000
_cell.length_b   1.000
_cell.length_c   1.000
_cell.angle_alpha   90.00
_cell.angle_beta   90.00
_cell.angle_gamma   90.00
#
_symmetry.space_group_name_H-M   'P 1'
#
loop_
_entity.id
_entity.type
_entity.pdbx_description
1 polymer ?
#
loop_
_entity_poly.entity_id
_entity_poly.type
_entity_poly.pdbx_seq_one_letter_code
_entity_poly.pdbx_strand_id
1 'polypeptide(L)'
;MARRGGGGRGGSGGGGGNAGIFRPILQWLRRSTRGGSGGGGGTRPSGHHGRPNTPGPHTVPRYHRQKPMLDKYRHETDPNHPANPFPGRSVRRLSPQEREAHRVFVDPNGNLRRARDGSLYDTQSGTSAWGGQRAIFVMDGNGNMYASNHHAPGQFHHSSLAGGHPVAAAGELSVTNGRVNYATAASGHYQPGPEHMSNLAQEFSRNGIRPPIWDFQGPRPGGRPMFA
;
A
#
# COMPACT_ATOMS: atom_id res chain seq x y z
N MET A 1 -7.43 53.57 -53.67
CA MET A 1 -6.07 53.72 -53.10
C MET A 1 -6.04 52.98 -51.77
N ALA A 2 -5.43 51.79 -51.76
CA ALA A 2 -4.27 51.43 -50.93
C ALA A 2 -4.59 51.26 -49.42
N ARG A 3 -4.73 50.01 -48.92
CA ARG A 3 -3.71 49.20 -48.17
C ARG A 3 -3.55 49.69 -46.72
N ARG A 4 -3.56 48.92 -45.62
CA ARG A 4 -3.21 47.52 -45.26
C ARG A 4 -3.76 47.26 -43.83
N GLY A 5 -4.30 46.07 -43.52
CA GLY A 5 -3.65 45.04 -42.67
C GLY A 5 -4.16 45.13 -41.21
N GLY A 6 -4.68 44.12 -40.52
CA GLY A 6 -4.58 42.67 -40.66
C GLY A 6 -3.96 42.10 -39.37
N GLY A 7 -4.71 41.32 -38.60
CA GLY A 7 -4.15 40.38 -37.62
C GLY A 7 -4.54 40.60 -36.16
N GLY A 8 -5.67 40.01 -35.74
CA GLY A 8 -5.93 39.70 -34.33
C GLY A 8 -5.24 38.39 -33.92
N ARG A 9 -4.62 38.39 -32.74
CA ARG A 9 -4.21 37.25 -31.91
C ARG A 9 -4.26 37.78 -30.47
N GLY A 10 -4.82 37.14 -29.46
CA GLY A 10 -4.96 35.71 -29.19
C GLY A 10 -4.53 35.56 -27.73
N GLY A 11 -5.50 35.48 -26.82
CA GLY A 11 -5.25 35.26 -25.40
C GLY A 11 -5.10 33.78 -25.05
N SER A 12 -4.66 33.56 -23.81
CA SER A 12 -4.61 32.31 -23.04
C SER A 12 -3.38 31.41 -23.19
N GLY A 13 -2.94 30.88 -22.04
CA GLY A 13 -2.50 29.48 -21.95
C GLY A 13 -1.15 29.28 -21.31
N GLY A 14 -1.14 28.70 -20.11
CA GLY A 14 0.05 28.31 -19.36
C GLY A 14 0.92 27.24 -20.04
N GLY A 15 2.14 27.10 -19.52
CA GLY A 15 3.11 26.13 -20.02
C GLY A 15 4.32 26.01 -19.10
N GLY A 16 4.10 25.81 -17.81
CA GLY A 16 5.15 25.44 -16.86
C GLY A 16 5.60 24.01 -17.12
N GLY A 17 6.63 23.84 -17.96
CA GLY A 17 7.28 22.56 -18.18
C GLY A 17 8.08 22.17 -16.94
N ASN A 18 7.58 21.22 -16.14
CA ASN A 18 8.38 20.56 -15.12
C ASN A 18 9.00 19.31 -15.73
N ALA A 19 10.32 19.36 -15.89
CA ALA A 19 11.14 18.32 -16.46
C ALA A 19 11.03 17.01 -15.65
N GLY A 20 11.02 15.91 -16.39
CA GLY A 20 10.80 14.56 -15.90
C GLY A 20 11.70 14.14 -14.74
N ILE A 21 11.08 13.45 -13.78
CA ILE A 21 11.76 12.58 -12.83
C ILE A 21 11.19 11.18 -13.05
N PHE A 22 11.58 10.58 -14.16
CA PHE A 22 11.53 9.13 -14.34
C PHE A 22 12.98 8.65 -14.32
N ARG A 23 13.39 7.95 -13.25
CA ARG A 23 14.60 7.13 -13.26
C ARG A 23 14.17 5.67 -13.23
N PRO A 24 14.61 4.83 -14.18
CA PRO A 24 14.28 3.42 -14.19
C PRO A 24 15.15 2.69 -13.16
N ILE A 25 14.53 1.93 -12.25
CA ILE A 25 15.24 0.97 -11.39
C ILE A 25 15.01 -0.41 -12.00
N LEU A 26 15.86 -0.79 -12.93
CA LEU A 26 16.09 -2.19 -13.27
C LEU A 26 17.59 -2.38 -13.45
N GLN A 27 18.20 -3.16 -12.57
CA GLN A 27 19.36 -4.01 -12.84
C GLN A 27 19.70 -4.80 -11.57
N TRP A 28 19.44 -6.11 -11.56
CA TRP A 28 20.48 -7.08 -11.21
C TRP A 28 20.07 -8.51 -11.57
N LEU A 29 20.69 -9.06 -12.62
CA LEU A 29 20.75 -10.49 -12.89
C LEU A 29 22.01 -10.75 -13.72
N ARG A 30 23.09 -11.21 -13.07
CA ARG A 30 24.09 -12.08 -13.73
C ARG A 30 25.05 -12.75 -12.73
N ARG A 31 24.91 -14.08 -12.69
CA ARG A 31 25.94 -15.14 -12.66
C ARG A 31 27.15 -15.00 -11.73
N SER A 32 27.33 -16.03 -10.89
CA SER A 32 28.65 -16.55 -10.54
C SER A 32 28.72 -18.04 -10.87
N THR A 33 29.66 -18.40 -11.74
CA THR A 33 30.18 -19.76 -11.91
C THR A 33 31.70 -19.67 -11.97
N ARG A 34 32.36 -20.54 -11.19
CA ARG A 34 33.81 -20.83 -11.10
C ARG A 34 34.65 -19.70 -10.49
N GLY A 35 35.57 -19.90 -9.54
CA GLY A 35 36.32 -21.06 -9.08
C GLY A 35 37.78 -20.59 -8.93
N GLY A 36 38.39 -20.67 -7.74
CA GLY A 36 39.79 -20.25 -7.54
C GLY A 36 40.18 -20.07 -6.08
N SER A 37 41.14 -20.87 -5.63
CA SER A 37 41.74 -20.96 -4.30
C SER A 37 42.76 -19.86 -3.98
N GLY A 38 42.94 -19.55 -2.69
CA GLY A 38 44.25 -19.19 -2.14
C GLY A 38 44.31 -18.01 -1.16
N GLY A 39 44.90 -18.27 0.02
CA GLY A 39 45.79 -17.33 0.72
C GLY A 39 45.16 -16.35 1.72
N GLY A 40 45.58 -16.43 2.99
CA GLY A 40 45.13 -15.58 4.08
C GLY A 40 45.75 -14.18 4.13
N GLY A 41 45.14 -13.33 4.96
CA GLY A 41 45.59 -11.97 5.25
C GLY A 41 44.47 -11.19 5.93
N GLY A 42 44.71 -10.76 7.16
CA GLY A 42 43.69 -10.12 7.99
C GLY A 42 43.13 -8.83 7.39
N THR A 43 41.80 -8.73 7.38
CA THR A 43 41.08 -7.49 7.58
C THR A 43 39.69 -7.87 8.07
N ARG A 44 39.33 -7.46 9.29
CA ARG A 44 37.94 -7.58 9.78
C ARG A 44 37.10 -6.73 8.83
N PRO A 45 36.10 -7.26 8.12
CA PRO A 45 35.20 -6.41 7.37
C PRO A 45 34.40 -5.61 8.39
N SER A 46 34.58 -4.30 8.32
CA SER A 46 33.73 -3.30 8.96
C SER A 46 32.26 -3.67 8.74
N GLY A 47 31.48 -3.60 9.82
CA GLY A 47 30.12 -4.09 9.87
C GLY A 47 29.28 -3.57 8.70
N HIS A 48 28.73 -4.51 7.95
CA HIS A 48 27.53 -4.26 7.16
C HIS A 48 26.44 -3.76 8.12
N HIS A 49 26.17 -2.45 8.12
CA HIS A 49 24.90 -1.92 8.61
C HIS A 49 23.79 -2.34 7.64
N GLY A 50 23.39 -3.62 7.73
CA GLY A 50 22.48 -4.30 6.81
C GLY A 50 21.49 -5.19 7.55
N ARG A 51 20.47 -4.54 8.15
CA ARG A 51 19.14 -5.02 8.58
C ARG A 51 19.07 -6.31 9.42
N PRO A 52 19.12 -6.22 10.76
CA PRO A 52 18.64 -7.29 11.62
C PRO A 52 17.10 -7.36 11.57
N ASN A 53 16.54 -8.54 11.28
CA ASN A 53 15.14 -8.94 11.59
C ASN A 53 13.95 -8.41 10.75
N THR A 54 14.05 -8.22 9.43
CA THR A 54 12.81 -8.16 8.60
C THR A 54 12.35 -9.58 8.24
N PRO A 55 11.20 -10.07 8.73
CA PRO A 55 10.67 -11.38 8.33
C PRO A 55 10.23 -11.34 6.86
N GLY A 56 10.41 -12.44 6.13
CA GLY A 56 9.83 -12.60 4.79
C GLY A 56 8.29 -12.68 4.82
N PRO A 57 7.63 -12.59 3.66
CA PRO A 57 6.18 -12.77 3.60
C PRO A 57 5.77 -14.19 4.03
N HIS A 58 4.65 -14.30 4.72
CA HIS A 58 4.02 -15.56 5.08
C HIS A 58 3.52 -16.28 3.81
N THR A 59 3.87 -17.55 3.68
CA THR A 59 3.51 -18.40 2.54
C THR A 59 2.50 -19.48 2.91
N VAL A 60 2.21 -19.66 4.19
CA VAL A 60 1.27 -20.65 4.70
C VAL A 60 -0.09 -19.98 4.91
N PRO A 61 -1.18 -20.52 4.32
CA PRO A 61 -2.54 -20.02 4.56
C PRO A 61 -2.91 -20.03 6.04
N ARG A 62 -3.53 -18.95 6.51
CA ARG A 62 -4.01 -18.79 7.89
C ARG A 62 -5.49 -18.43 7.98
N TYR A 63 -5.99 -17.68 7.00
CA TYR A 63 -7.33 -17.10 7.01
C TYR A 63 -8.10 -17.52 5.76
N HIS A 64 -9.03 -18.46 5.93
CA HIS A 64 -9.84 -18.99 4.83
C HIS A 64 -11.07 -18.14 4.50
N ARG A 65 -11.56 -17.35 5.47
CA ARG A 65 -12.67 -16.40 5.25
C ARG A 65 -12.12 -15.13 4.62
N GLN A 66 -12.23 -15.02 3.30
CA GLN A 66 -11.75 -13.89 2.51
C GLN A 66 -12.89 -13.20 1.78
N LYS A 67 -12.77 -11.88 1.63
CA LYS A 67 -13.71 -11.03 0.91
C LYS A 67 -13.22 -10.82 -0.51
N PRO A 68 -13.95 -11.27 -1.56
CA PRO A 68 -13.64 -10.85 -2.92
C PRO A 68 -13.89 -9.36 -3.10
N MET A 69 -13.22 -8.75 -4.07
CA MET A 69 -13.50 -7.38 -4.49
C MET A 69 -14.93 -7.31 -5.05
N LEU A 70 -15.66 -6.23 -4.76
CA LEU A 70 -17.02 -6.05 -5.26
C LEU A 70 -17.03 -5.98 -6.80
N ASP A 71 -17.99 -6.66 -7.42
CA ASP A 71 -18.10 -6.79 -8.89
C ASP A 71 -18.14 -5.46 -9.63
N LYS A 72 -18.69 -4.40 -9.01
CA LYS A 72 -18.74 -3.06 -9.60
C LYS A 72 -17.35 -2.46 -9.87
N TYR A 73 -16.28 -2.99 -9.27
CA TYR A 73 -14.90 -2.57 -9.50
C TYR A 73 -14.13 -3.51 -10.44
N ARG A 74 -14.75 -4.58 -10.96
CA ARG A 74 -14.02 -5.58 -11.77
C ARG A 74 -13.33 -4.99 -13.01
N HIS A 75 -13.91 -3.93 -13.58
CA HIS A 75 -13.44 -3.23 -14.78
C HIS A 75 -12.63 -1.95 -14.50
N GLU A 76 -12.26 -1.67 -13.25
CA GLU A 76 -11.57 -0.43 -12.87
C GLU A 76 -10.17 -0.24 -13.51
N THR A 77 -9.61 -1.31 -14.09
CA THR A 77 -8.30 -1.30 -14.75
C THR A 77 -8.38 -0.88 -16.21
N ASP A 78 -9.57 -0.93 -16.84
CA ASP A 78 -9.75 -0.59 -18.25
C ASP A 78 -10.40 0.81 -18.38
N PRO A 79 -9.62 1.85 -18.75
CA PRO A 79 -10.11 3.22 -18.81
C PRO A 79 -11.22 3.44 -19.85
N ASN A 80 -11.37 2.53 -20.81
CA ASN A 80 -12.35 2.63 -21.90
C ASN A 80 -13.58 1.73 -21.69
N HIS A 81 -13.60 0.92 -20.62
CA HIS A 81 -14.73 0.03 -20.37
C HIS A 81 -15.96 0.82 -19.91
N PRO A 82 -17.15 0.60 -20.51
CA PRO A 82 -18.37 1.37 -20.17
C PRO A 82 -18.81 1.18 -18.72
N ALA A 83 -18.51 0.03 -18.12
CA ALA A 83 -18.75 -0.26 -16.71
C ALA A 83 -17.57 0.04 -15.77
N ASN A 84 -16.59 0.84 -16.20
CA ASN A 84 -15.52 1.30 -15.31
C ASN A 84 -16.10 2.32 -14.31
N PRO A 85 -15.98 2.09 -12.99
CA PRO A 85 -16.45 3.04 -11.98
C PRO A 85 -15.67 4.36 -11.94
N PHE A 86 -14.54 4.45 -12.65
CA PHE A 86 -13.70 5.63 -12.80
C PHE A 86 -13.51 5.96 -14.29
N PRO A 87 -14.47 6.64 -14.94
CA PRO A 87 -14.42 6.94 -16.37
C PRO A 87 -13.12 7.63 -16.79
N GLY A 88 -12.46 7.11 -17.84
CA GLY A 88 -11.20 7.64 -18.37
C GLY A 88 -9.98 7.44 -17.46
N ARG A 89 -10.09 6.63 -16.39
CA ARG A 89 -9.02 6.33 -15.45
C ARG A 89 -8.77 4.83 -15.37
N SER A 90 -7.55 4.46 -14.99
CA SER A 90 -7.16 3.07 -14.77
C SER A 90 -6.55 2.93 -13.39
N VAL A 91 -7.17 2.11 -12.55
CA VAL A 91 -6.62 1.77 -11.24
C VAL A 91 -5.49 0.77 -11.45
N ARG A 92 -4.29 1.11 -10.96
CA ARG A 92 -3.12 0.25 -11.09
C ARG A 92 -3.22 -0.93 -10.12
N ARG A 93 -3.02 -2.16 -10.60
CA ARG A 93 -2.83 -3.35 -9.74
C ARG A 93 -1.34 -3.62 -9.56
N LEU A 94 -0.91 -3.82 -8.33
CA LEU A 94 0.50 -4.09 -8.02
C LEU A 94 0.85 -5.55 -8.32
N SER A 95 2.02 -5.76 -8.92
CA SER A 95 2.65 -7.08 -9.00
C SER A 95 3.07 -7.60 -7.61
N PRO A 96 3.32 -8.92 -7.44
CA PRO A 96 3.79 -9.46 -6.16
C PRO A 96 5.03 -8.76 -5.60
N GLN A 97 5.99 -8.41 -6.46
CA GLN A 97 7.22 -7.72 -6.08
C GLN A 97 6.94 -6.28 -5.62
N GLU A 98 6.03 -5.58 -6.29
CA GLU A 98 5.63 -4.23 -5.87
C GLU A 98 4.82 -4.28 -4.58
N ARG A 99 3.95 -5.27 -4.40
CA ARG A 99 3.22 -5.49 -3.14
C ARG A 99 4.19 -5.68 -1.99
N GLU A 100 5.26 -6.46 -2.17
CA GLU A 100 6.28 -6.66 -1.14
C GLU A 100 6.93 -5.34 -0.69
N ALA A 101 7.12 -4.36 -1.59
CA ALA A 101 7.60 -3.03 -1.23
C ALA A 101 6.63 -2.25 -0.33
N HIS A 102 5.35 -2.62 -0.30
CA HIS A 102 4.29 -2.08 0.56
C HIS A 102 4.01 -2.93 1.80
N ARG A 103 4.70 -4.07 1.98
CA ARG A 103 4.45 -4.95 3.11
C ARG A 103 4.84 -4.26 4.42
N VAL A 104 3.98 -4.45 5.42
CA VAL A 104 4.21 -4.03 6.80
C VAL A 104 4.17 -5.24 7.71
N PHE A 105 4.88 -5.16 8.83
CA PHE A 105 4.91 -6.21 9.85
C PHE A 105 5.03 -5.59 11.23
N VAL A 106 4.60 -6.32 12.26
CA VAL A 106 4.75 -5.91 13.66
C VAL A 106 6.05 -6.52 14.17
N ASP A 107 6.93 -5.69 14.73
CA ASP A 107 8.19 -6.13 15.34
C ASP A 107 7.97 -6.74 16.75
N PRO A 108 8.98 -7.39 17.36
CA PRO A 108 8.85 -7.97 18.70
C PRO A 108 8.49 -6.98 19.81
N ASN A 109 8.66 -5.68 19.58
CA ASN A 109 8.29 -4.62 20.52
C ASN A 109 6.87 -4.10 20.28
N GLY A 110 6.12 -4.68 19.33
CA GLY A 110 4.77 -4.27 18.98
C GLY A 110 4.69 -3.08 18.02
N ASN A 111 5.78 -2.69 17.38
CA ASN A 111 5.78 -1.57 16.43
C ASN A 111 5.58 -2.05 15.00
N LEU A 112 4.68 -1.39 14.28
CA LEU A 112 4.49 -1.58 12.85
C LEU A 112 5.67 -0.98 12.07
N ARG A 113 6.28 -1.78 11.21
CA ARG A 113 7.44 -1.42 10.38
C ARG A 113 7.21 -1.73 8.91
N ARG A 114 7.93 -1.00 8.05
CA ARG A 114 7.99 -1.27 6.61
C ARG A 114 8.95 -2.44 6.35
N ALA A 115 8.51 -3.46 5.61
CA ALA A 115 9.38 -4.57 5.22
C ALA A 115 10.55 -4.10 4.34
N ARG A 116 10.29 -3.14 3.44
CA ARG A 116 11.27 -2.68 2.45
C ARG A 116 12.55 -2.09 3.05
N ASP A 117 12.50 -1.55 4.27
CA ASP A 117 13.59 -0.80 4.90
C ASP A 117 13.73 -0.96 6.42
N GLY A 118 12.77 -1.61 7.08
CA GLY A 118 12.76 -1.80 8.53
C GLY A 118 12.40 -0.54 9.33
N SER A 119 12.13 0.59 8.67
CA SER A 119 11.73 1.83 9.35
C SER A 119 10.35 1.71 9.96
N LEU A 120 10.08 2.54 10.98
CA LEU A 120 8.74 2.65 11.56
C LEU A 120 7.73 3.06 10.49
N TYR A 121 6.58 2.39 10.50
CA TYR A 121 5.46 2.81 9.70
C TYR A 121 4.75 3.96 10.42
N ASP A 122 4.36 4.97 9.68
CA ASP A 122 3.75 6.17 10.24
C ASP A 122 2.78 6.75 9.21
N THR A 123 1.59 7.18 9.67
CA THR A 123 0.55 7.77 8.82
C THR A 123 0.45 9.28 8.94
N GLN A 124 1.25 9.91 9.81
CA GLN A 124 1.26 11.36 10.03
C GLN A 124 1.68 12.16 8.79
N SER A 125 2.47 11.54 7.91
CA SER A 125 2.84 12.07 6.60
C SER A 125 1.90 11.64 5.45
N GLY A 126 0.82 10.90 5.75
CA GLY A 126 -0.07 10.31 4.75
C GLY A 126 -1.15 11.25 4.23
N THR A 127 -1.49 11.09 2.95
CA THR A 127 -2.59 11.78 2.27
C THR A 127 -3.67 10.74 1.93
N SER A 128 -4.71 10.65 2.75
CA SER A 128 -5.91 9.86 2.42
C SER A 128 -6.88 10.72 1.59
N ALA A 129 -7.55 10.12 0.60
CA ALA A 129 -8.55 10.84 -0.21
C ALA A 129 -9.77 11.31 0.61
N TRP A 130 -9.93 10.77 1.83
CA TRP A 130 -11.02 11.07 2.76
C TRP A 130 -10.59 12.01 3.90
N GLY A 131 -9.40 12.60 3.78
CA GLY A 131 -8.79 13.46 4.79
C GLY A 131 -8.22 12.68 5.97
N GLY A 132 -7.26 13.32 6.66
CA GLY A 132 -6.59 12.79 7.84
C GLY A 132 -5.37 11.91 7.56
N GLN A 133 -4.59 11.72 8.62
CA GLN A 133 -3.34 10.97 8.67
C GLN A 133 -3.61 9.46 8.74
N ARG A 134 -4.14 8.87 7.66
CA ARG A 134 -4.48 7.44 7.56
C ARG A 134 -3.89 6.79 6.31
N ALA A 135 -3.59 5.50 6.42
CA ALA A 135 -3.14 4.67 5.30
C ALA A 135 -4.20 3.63 4.94
N ILE A 136 -4.41 3.39 3.65
CA ILE A 136 -5.16 2.21 3.23
C ILE A 136 -4.34 0.96 3.51
N PHE A 137 -5.00 -0.14 3.92
CA PHE A 137 -4.35 -1.43 4.09
C PHE A 137 -5.21 -2.58 3.57
N VAL A 138 -4.55 -3.66 3.18
CA VAL A 138 -5.17 -4.97 2.95
C VAL A 138 -4.35 -6.05 3.65
N MET A 139 -5.01 -7.14 4.02
CA MET A 139 -4.38 -8.36 4.53
C MET A 139 -4.77 -9.55 3.64
N ASP A 140 -3.80 -10.34 3.21
CA ASP A 140 -4.07 -11.55 2.41
C ASP A 140 -4.44 -12.76 3.29
N GLY A 141 -4.81 -13.88 2.65
CA GLY A 141 -5.16 -15.13 3.33
C GLY A 141 -4.03 -15.77 4.15
N ASN A 142 -2.78 -15.34 3.98
CA ASN A 142 -1.63 -15.84 4.72
C ASN A 142 -1.31 -14.97 5.95
N GLY A 143 -2.00 -13.83 6.11
CA GLY A 143 -1.76 -12.85 7.16
C GLY A 143 -0.73 -11.78 6.78
N ASN A 144 -0.29 -11.69 5.52
CA ASN A 144 0.56 -10.58 5.11
C ASN A 144 -0.25 -9.29 5.01
N MET A 145 0.21 -8.24 5.69
CA MET A 145 -0.38 -6.92 5.62
C MET A 145 0.39 -6.02 4.66
N TYR A 146 -0.34 -5.28 3.83
CA TYR A 146 0.20 -4.31 2.89
C TYR A 146 -0.47 -2.98 3.12
N ALA A 147 0.31 -1.90 3.23
CA ALA A 147 -0.20 -0.58 3.55
C ALA A 147 0.39 0.52 2.66
N SER A 148 -0.41 1.56 2.41
CA SER A 148 0.02 2.73 1.66
C SER A 148 -0.56 4.02 2.26
N ASN A 149 0.32 4.99 2.47
CA ASN A 149 -0.02 6.38 2.80
C ASN A 149 -0.55 7.16 1.58
N HIS A 150 -0.48 6.56 0.39
CA HIS A 150 -1.00 7.11 -0.85
C HIS A 150 -2.31 6.42 -1.20
N HIS A 151 -3.39 7.21 -1.28
CA HIS A 151 -4.69 6.80 -1.75
C HIS A 151 -5.19 7.82 -2.77
N ALA A 152 -5.37 7.39 -4.01
CA ALA A 152 -5.68 8.28 -5.13
C ALA A 152 -6.90 7.77 -5.90
N PRO A 153 -8.04 8.49 -5.87
CA PRO A 153 -9.25 8.08 -6.57
C PRO A 153 -9.01 7.82 -8.06
N GLY A 154 -9.47 6.66 -8.54
CA GLY A 154 -9.30 6.18 -9.91
C GLY A 154 -7.88 5.76 -10.29
N GLN A 155 -6.92 5.76 -9.36
CA GLN A 155 -5.51 5.46 -9.67
C GLN A 155 -4.90 4.42 -8.72
N PHE A 156 -5.11 4.58 -7.40
CA PHE A 156 -4.50 3.72 -6.39
C PHE A 156 -5.45 3.51 -5.21
N HIS A 157 -5.85 2.25 -4.98
CA HIS A 157 -6.87 1.84 -4.00
C HIS A 157 -6.46 0.57 -3.24
N HIS A 158 -7.33 0.06 -2.36
CA HIS A 158 -7.16 -1.25 -1.71
C HIS A 158 -6.93 -2.36 -2.74
N SER A 159 -7.63 -2.32 -3.87
CA SER A 159 -7.47 -3.27 -4.98
C SER A 159 -6.07 -3.22 -5.60
N SER A 160 -5.40 -2.06 -5.59
CA SER A 160 -4.00 -1.94 -5.98
C SER A 160 -3.09 -2.78 -5.10
N LEU A 161 -3.21 -2.63 -3.77
CA LEU A 161 -2.43 -3.37 -2.78
C LEU A 161 -2.73 -4.88 -2.79
N ALA A 162 -3.98 -5.25 -3.06
CA ALA A 162 -4.40 -6.65 -3.15
C ALA A 162 -4.05 -7.31 -4.50
N GLY A 163 -3.69 -6.52 -5.53
CA GLY A 163 -3.58 -7.02 -6.89
C GLY A 163 -4.92 -7.51 -7.48
N GLY A 164 -6.04 -7.03 -6.94
CA GLY A 164 -7.40 -7.49 -7.27
C GLY A 164 -7.81 -8.85 -6.68
N HIS A 165 -6.95 -9.49 -5.87
CA HIS A 165 -7.26 -10.75 -5.21
C HIS A 165 -8.19 -10.57 -3.99
N PRO A 166 -8.89 -11.64 -3.55
CA PRO A 166 -9.60 -11.63 -2.27
C PRO A 166 -8.68 -11.27 -1.09
N VAL A 167 -9.27 -10.66 -0.06
CA VAL A 167 -8.55 -10.19 1.13
C VAL A 167 -9.12 -10.84 2.39
N ALA A 168 -8.26 -11.19 3.35
CA ALA A 168 -8.69 -11.62 4.67
C ALA A 168 -9.21 -10.44 5.51
N ALA A 169 -8.69 -9.23 5.28
CA ALA A 169 -9.18 -7.98 5.85
C ALA A 169 -8.77 -6.78 4.97
N ALA A 170 -9.47 -5.65 5.08
CA ALA A 170 -9.09 -4.40 4.41
C ALA A 170 -9.65 -3.19 5.17
N GLY A 171 -9.06 -2.02 4.97
CA GLY A 171 -9.57 -0.81 5.57
C GLY A 171 -8.53 0.29 5.66
N GLU A 172 -8.58 1.07 6.74
CA GLU A 172 -7.57 2.10 7.03
C GLU A 172 -6.85 1.84 8.35
N LEU A 173 -5.59 2.27 8.43
CA LEU A 173 -4.78 2.29 9.65
C LEU A 173 -4.49 3.73 10.06
N SER A 174 -4.48 3.97 11.37
CA SER A 174 -3.85 5.12 12.00
C SER A 174 -2.63 4.65 12.78
N VAL A 175 -1.45 5.19 12.46
CA VAL A 175 -0.18 4.75 13.05
C VAL A 175 0.70 5.95 13.36
N THR A 176 1.24 6.01 14.58
CA THR A 176 2.13 7.08 15.03
C THR A 176 3.38 6.46 15.63
N ASN A 177 4.55 6.78 15.08
CA ASN A 177 5.85 6.23 15.49
C ASN A 177 5.84 4.69 15.58
N GLY A 178 5.24 4.02 14.59
CA GLY A 178 5.08 2.57 14.57
C GLY A 178 3.94 2.03 15.44
N ARG A 179 3.38 2.81 16.36
CA ARG A 179 2.26 2.36 17.19
C ARG A 179 0.96 2.41 16.39
N VAL A 180 0.29 1.27 16.24
CA VAL A 180 -1.07 1.24 15.67
C VAL A 180 -2.04 1.83 16.69
N ASN A 181 -2.64 2.97 16.36
CA ASN A 181 -3.60 3.65 17.21
C ASN A 181 -4.99 3.01 17.08
N TYR A 182 -5.40 2.74 15.84
CA TYR A 182 -6.64 2.03 15.51
C TYR A 182 -6.61 1.54 14.05
N ALA A 183 -7.49 0.60 13.75
CA ALA A 183 -7.86 0.25 12.38
C ALA A 183 -9.36 0.51 12.16
N THR A 184 -9.76 0.67 10.91
CA THR A 184 -11.18 0.78 10.51
C THR A 184 -11.49 -0.26 9.43
N ALA A 185 -12.76 -0.64 9.27
CA ALA A 185 -13.23 -1.43 8.13
C ALA A 185 -13.46 -0.58 6.86
N ALA A 186 -12.83 0.61 6.77
CA ALA A 186 -13.07 1.58 5.69
C ALA A 186 -12.41 1.16 4.38
N SER A 187 -13.06 0.25 3.64
CA SER A 187 -12.68 -0.12 2.28
C SER A 187 -13.89 -0.10 1.36
N GLY A 188 -13.89 0.81 0.37
CA GLY A 188 -14.96 0.87 -0.63
C GLY A 188 -14.97 -0.34 -1.57
N HIS A 189 -13.79 -0.86 -1.91
CA HIS A 189 -13.60 -1.97 -2.86
C HIS A 189 -14.02 -3.32 -2.32
N TYR A 190 -13.76 -3.57 -1.03
CA TYR A 190 -13.99 -4.87 -0.41
C TYR A 190 -15.15 -4.84 0.58
N GLN A 191 -15.39 -3.72 1.28
CA GLN A 191 -16.40 -3.60 2.33
C GLN A 191 -16.41 -4.81 3.29
N PRO A 192 -15.28 -5.04 4.00
CA PRO A 192 -15.15 -6.21 4.86
C PRO A 192 -16.11 -6.15 6.05
N GLY A 193 -16.79 -7.26 6.30
CA GLY A 193 -17.65 -7.47 7.47
C GLY A 193 -16.87 -7.86 8.74
N PRO A 194 -17.57 -8.02 9.88
CA PRO A 194 -16.96 -8.43 11.15
C PRO A 194 -16.13 -9.72 11.08
N GLU A 195 -16.57 -10.70 10.32
CA GLU A 195 -15.85 -11.97 10.11
C GLU A 195 -14.48 -11.79 9.44
N HIS A 196 -14.34 -10.79 8.58
CA HIS A 196 -13.09 -10.44 7.91
C HIS A 196 -12.19 -9.63 8.86
N MET A 197 -12.77 -8.64 9.55
CA MET A 197 -12.03 -7.83 10.50
C MET A 197 -11.61 -8.61 11.76
N SER A 198 -12.28 -9.73 12.06
CA SER A 198 -11.84 -10.68 13.10
C SER A 198 -10.52 -11.34 12.72
N ASN A 199 -10.24 -11.60 11.43
CA ASN A 199 -8.93 -12.07 10.99
C ASN A 199 -7.83 -11.06 11.33
N LEU A 200 -8.10 -9.75 11.12
CA LEU A 200 -7.15 -8.70 11.50
C LEU A 200 -6.91 -8.67 13.01
N ALA A 201 -7.99 -8.77 13.81
CA ALA A 201 -7.88 -8.83 15.27
C ALA A 201 -7.01 -10.01 15.73
N GLN A 202 -7.20 -11.18 15.10
CA GLN A 202 -6.40 -12.37 15.35
C GLN A 202 -4.94 -12.16 14.96
N GLU A 203 -4.66 -11.58 13.79
CA GLU A 203 -3.29 -11.31 13.34
C GLU A 203 -2.59 -10.30 14.27
N PHE A 204 -3.28 -9.23 14.68
CA PHE A 204 -2.75 -8.30 15.68
C PHE A 204 -2.44 -8.98 17.00
N SER A 205 -3.37 -9.77 17.54
CA SER A 205 -3.14 -10.47 18.81
C SER A 205 -2.03 -11.51 18.71
N ARG A 206 -1.87 -12.19 17.56
CA ARG A 206 -0.75 -13.12 17.31
C ARG A 206 0.60 -12.41 17.37
N ASN A 207 0.64 -11.14 16.96
CA ASN A 207 1.83 -10.29 17.01
C ASN A 207 1.91 -9.43 18.29
N GLY A 208 1.13 -9.74 19.33
CA GLY A 208 1.25 -9.10 20.64
C GLY A 208 0.65 -7.70 20.76
N ILE A 209 -0.12 -7.24 19.76
CA ILE A 209 -0.80 -5.93 19.80
C ILE A 209 -2.33 -6.07 19.78
N ARG A 210 -3.04 -5.11 20.36
CA ARG A 210 -4.52 -5.09 20.42
C ARG A 210 -5.08 -3.68 20.20
N PRO A 211 -4.81 -3.04 19.05
CA PRO A 211 -5.42 -1.77 18.75
C PRO A 211 -6.94 -1.94 18.56
N PRO A 212 -7.75 -0.93 18.91
CA PRO A 212 -9.18 -0.96 18.63
C PRO A 212 -9.44 -1.01 17.12
N ILE A 213 -10.42 -1.83 16.73
CA ILE A 213 -10.88 -1.95 15.35
C ILE A 213 -12.30 -1.40 15.29
N TRP A 214 -12.51 -0.44 14.40
CA TRP A 214 -13.77 0.25 14.20
C TRP A 214 -14.44 -0.21 12.92
N ASP A 215 -15.75 0.03 12.84
CA ASP A 215 -16.50 -0.11 11.60
C ASP A 215 -16.00 0.87 10.51
N PHE A 216 -16.75 0.96 9.41
CA PHE A 216 -16.41 1.84 8.29
C PHE A 216 -16.29 3.32 8.70
N GLN A 217 -17.05 3.79 9.69
CA GLN A 217 -17.06 5.20 10.09
C GLN A 217 -15.82 5.59 10.91
N GLY A 218 -15.23 4.60 11.59
CA GLY A 218 -14.04 4.81 12.42
C GLY A 218 -14.36 5.46 13.78
N PRO A 219 -13.36 5.95 14.52
CA PRO A 219 -13.53 6.63 15.81
C PRO A 219 -14.06 8.06 15.62
N ARG A 220 -15.27 8.18 15.10
CA ARG A 220 -16.00 9.44 14.87
C ARG A 220 -17.42 9.30 15.44
N PRO A 221 -18.15 10.41 15.71
CA PRO A 221 -19.54 10.32 16.13
C PRO A 221 -20.35 9.41 15.17
N GLY A 222 -21.00 8.40 15.73
CA GLY A 222 -21.76 7.38 14.99
C GLY A 222 -21.02 6.06 14.76
N GLY A 223 -19.69 6.06 14.78
CA GLY A 223 -18.88 4.87 14.57
C GLY A 223 -18.83 3.96 15.80
N ARG A 224 -18.69 2.66 15.57
CA ARG A 224 -18.72 1.62 16.61
C ARG A 224 -17.44 0.79 16.61
N PRO A 225 -16.86 0.47 17.78
CA PRO A 225 -15.88 -0.60 17.89
C PRO A 225 -16.51 -1.91 17.42
N MET A 226 -15.80 -2.67 16.59
CA MET A 226 -16.28 -3.96 16.08
C MET A 226 -16.12 -5.07 17.10
N PHE A 227 -15.15 -4.94 17.98
CA PHE A 227 -14.81 -5.90 19.02
C PHE A 227 -14.68 -5.13 20.33
N ALA A 228 -15.39 -5.59 21.36
CA ALA A 228 -15.36 -5.03 22.71
C ALA A 228 -14.25 -5.68 23.54
#